data_AF-A0A4R2RB36-F1
#
_entry.id   AF-A0A4R2RB36-F1
#
_cell.length_a   1.000
_cell.length_b   1.000
_cell.length_c   1.000
_cell.angle_alpha   90.00
_cell.angle_beta   90.00
_cell.angle_gamma   90.00
#
_symmetry.space_group_name_H-M   'P 1'
#
loop_
_entity.id
_entity.type
_entity.pdbx_description
1 polymer ?
#
loop_
_entity_poly.entity_id
_entity_poly.type
_entity_poly.pdbx_seq_one_letter_code
_entity_poly.pdbx_strand_id
1 'polypeptide(L)'
;MMAKRSKLVDYGHSEGEAVEKGTLFVLDSFEGFEEADLARIVELAETRRFTKVVLFPHNEKTLRTMGEDGVSAFHTRVKHLMYLADDSPSTLPIVVDKWEEKRKKYTPMELIVRYFEESYRAPYFLYLTDRYANLFSTFASFEEVIKKVRLVIDRKQGLLPTSRLDEYQSRWDYV
;
A
#
# COMPACT_ATOMS: atom_id res chain seq x y z
N MET A 1 60.00 1.53 -17.72
CA MET A 1 58.77 1.03 -17.06
C MET A 1 58.17 2.16 -16.25
N MET A 2 57.05 2.73 -16.68
CA MET A 2 56.35 3.79 -15.96
C MET A 2 55.15 3.20 -15.24
N ALA A 3 55.12 3.33 -13.91
CA ALA A 3 54.05 2.87 -13.05
C ALA A 3 52.78 3.72 -13.26
N LYS A 4 51.67 3.05 -13.58
CA LYS A 4 50.35 3.64 -13.77
C LYS A 4 49.78 3.97 -12.38
N ARG A 5 49.76 5.24 -11.98
CA ARG A 5 49.02 5.72 -10.81
C ARG A 5 47.52 5.66 -11.12
N SER A 6 46.81 4.75 -10.48
CA SER A 6 45.35 4.72 -10.47
C SER A 6 44.85 5.96 -9.71
N LYS A 7 44.07 6.81 -10.38
CA LYS A 7 43.28 7.85 -9.72
C LYS A 7 42.21 7.15 -8.88
N LEU A 8 42.26 7.36 -7.56
CA LEU A 8 41.11 7.11 -6.70
C LEU A 8 39.96 7.98 -7.23
N VAL A 9 38.89 7.33 -7.69
CA VAL A 9 37.62 7.99 -7.96
C VAL A 9 36.92 8.08 -6.62
N ASP A 10 36.78 9.31 -6.12
CA ASP A 10 35.91 9.63 -4.99
C ASP A 10 34.48 9.30 -5.40
N TYR A 11 33.92 8.23 -4.84
CA TYR A 11 32.48 7.99 -4.94
C TYR A 11 31.81 9.01 -4.04
N GLY A 12 31.53 10.19 -4.62
CA GLY A 12 30.55 11.11 -4.06
C GLY A 12 29.26 10.33 -3.86
N HIS A 13 28.90 10.09 -2.61
CA HIS A 13 27.59 9.59 -2.23
C HIS A 13 26.60 10.70 -2.58
N SER A 14 26.11 10.70 -3.82
CA SER A 14 24.89 11.42 -4.14
C SER A 14 23.80 10.69 -3.35
N GLU A 15 23.27 11.33 -2.31
CA GLU A 15 21.99 10.95 -1.70
C GLU A 15 20.99 10.76 -2.86
N GLY A 16 20.66 9.50 -3.16
CA GLY A 16 19.86 9.15 -4.32
C GLY A 16 18.51 9.87 -4.26
N GLU A 17 18.21 10.60 -5.32
CA GLU A 17 17.03 11.45 -5.52
C GLU A 17 15.71 10.82 -5.02
N ALA A 18 14.89 11.59 -4.32
CA ALA A 18 13.58 11.16 -3.84
C ALA A 18 12.65 10.78 -5.01
N VAL A 19 12.47 9.47 -5.24
CA VAL A 19 11.58 8.97 -6.30
C VAL A 19 10.51 8.09 -5.69
N GLU A 20 9.36 8.66 -5.28
CA GLU A 20 8.06 7.95 -5.31
C GLU A 20 6.90 8.88 -5.71
N LYS A 21 6.92 9.34 -6.97
CA LYS A 21 5.76 10.02 -7.58
C LYS A 21 4.75 8.98 -8.08
N GLY A 22 3.92 8.45 -7.19
CA GLY A 22 2.88 7.46 -7.52
C GLY A 22 1.60 7.62 -6.71
N THR A 23 0.77 6.59 -6.72
CA THR A 23 -0.45 6.50 -5.89
C THR A 23 -0.22 5.53 -4.74
N LEU A 24 -0.48 5.98 -3.51
CA LEU A 24 -0.50 5.14 -2.31
C LEU A 24 -1.92 4.62 -2.08
N PHE A 25 -2.14 3.33 -2.31
CA PHE A 25 -3.40 2.65 -2.03
C PHE A 25 -3.35 2.03 -0.64
N VAL A 26 -4.27 2.41 0.23
CA VAL A 26 -4.45 1.80 1.54
C VAL A 26 -5.51 0.71 1.40
N LEU A 27 -5.09 -0.54 1.55
CA LEU A 27 -5.98 -1.71 1.47
C LEU A 27 -6.16 -2.27 2.87
N ASP A 28 -7.38 -2.16 3.39
CA ASP A 28 -7.72 -2.66 4.72
C ASP A 28 -9.23 -2.91 4.85
N SER A 29 -9.64 -3.48 5.98
CA SER A 29 -11.03 -3.45 6.39
C SER A 29 -11.47 -2.04 6.76
N PHE A 30 -10.58 -1.19 7.30
CA PHE A 30 -10.92 0.09 7.91
C PHE A 30 -11.90 -0.02 9.10
N GLU A 31 -11.98 -1.20 9.72
CA GLU A 31 -12.71 -1.36 10.96
C GLU A 31 -11.96 -0.62 12.09
N GLY A 32 -12.65 0.30 12.78
CA GLY A 32 -12.03 1.11 13.83
C GLY A 32 -10.94 2.06 13.33
N PHE A 33 -10.93 2.43 12.04
CA PHE A 33 -9.97 3.37 11.48
C PHE A 33 -10.27 4.80 11.93
N GLU A 34 -9.28 5.49 12.48
CA GLU A 34 -9.47 6.81 13.09
C GLU A 34 -8.70 7.92 12.34
N GLU A 35 -8.97 9.17 12.70
CA GLU A 35 -8.28 10.35 12.17
C GLU A 35 -6.75 10.23 12.33
N ALA A 36 -6.29 9.72 13.49
CA ALA A 36 -4.87 9.52 13.75
C ALA A 36 -4.22 8.50 12.79
N ASP A 37 -4.95 7.47 12.35
CA ASP A 37 -4.44 6.53 11.34
C ASP A 37 -4.31 7.20 9.98
N LEU A 38 -5.32 7.97 9.57
CA LEU A 38 -5.27 8.74 8.33
C LEU A 38 -4.13 9.76 8.34
N ALA A 39 -3.96 10.49 9.44
CA ALA A 39 -2.91 11.50 9.59
C ALA A 39 -1.51 10.88 9.43
N ARG A 40 -1.24 9.73 10.05
CA ARG A 40 0.04 9.01 9.89
C ARG A 40 0.28 8.59 8.44
N ILE A 41 -0.74 8.06 7.76
CA ILE A 41 -0.63 7.64 6.36
C ILE A 41 -0.39 8.85 5.45
N VAL A 42 -1.07 9.98 5.70
CA VAL A 42 -0.90 11.22 4.94
C VAL A 42 0.49 11.80 5.15
N GLU A 43 0.98 11.88 6.39
CA GLU A 43 2.32 12.38 6.69
C GLU A 43 3.39 11.54 5.99
N LEU A 44 3.25 10.21 6.04
CA LEU A 44 4.09 9.30 5.27
C LEU A 44 4.00 9.59 3.77
N ALA A 45 2.78 9.79 3.28
CA ALA A 45 2.52 10.02 1.87
C ALA A 45 3.19 11.32 1.37
N GLU A 46 3.08 12.40 2.15
CA GLU A 46 3.71 13.69 1.89
C GLU A 46 5.23 13.60 1.97
N THR A 47 5.76 12.94 3.01
CA THR A 47 7.20 12.75 3.20
C THR A 47 7.84 11.99 2.04
N ARG A 48 7.18 10.93 1.55
CA ARG A 48 7.62 10.14 0.40
C ARG A 48 7.22 10.74 -0.96
N ARG A 49 6.54 11.88 -0.95
CA ARG A 49 6.13 12.66 -2.14
C ARG A 49 5.19 11.89 -3.09
N PHE A 50 4.28 11.08 -2.52
CA PHE A 50 3.19 10.51 -3.29
C PHE A 50 2.28 11.61 -3.83
N THR A 51 1.59 11.32 -4.93
CA THR A 51 0.72 12.30 -5.59
C THR A 51 -0.72 12.29 -5.08
N LYS A 52 -1.11 11.21 -4.38
CA LYS A 52 -2.43 11.03 -3.77
C LYS A 52 -2.44 9.78 -2.88
N VAL A 53 -3.40 9.77 -1.97
CA VAL A 53 -3.77 8.60 -1.17
C VAL A 53 -5.13 8.08 -1.65
N VAL A 54 -5.25 6.78 -1.83
CA VAL A 54 -6.50 6.11 -2.18
C VAL A 54 -6.85 5.12 -1.07
N LEU A 55 -7.92 5.41 -0.35
CA LEU A 55 -8.49 4.50 0.64
C LEU A 55 -9.38 3.50 -0.09
N PHE A 56 -8.98 2.23 -0.09
CA PHE A 56 -9.65 1.15 -0.81
C PHE A 56 -10.23 0.13 0.20
N PRO A 57 -11.45 0.35 0.72
CA PRO A 57 -12.08 -0.59 1.63
C PRO A 57 -12.43 -1.90 0.92
N HIS A 58 -12.12 -3.03 1.55
CA HIS A 58 -12.61 -4.33 1.07
C HIS A 58 -14.08 -4.56 1.42
N ASN A 59 -14.81 -5.25 0.54
CA ASN A 59 -16.14 -5.76 0.82
C ASN A 59 -16.11 -6.85 1.90
N GLU A 60 -17.20 -7.01 2.65
CA GLU A 60 -17.34 -7.99 3.73
C GLU A 60 -17.10 -9.43 3.24
N LYS A 61 -17.45 -9.75 1.98
CA LYS A 61 -17.18 -11.07 1.43
C LYS A 61 -15.69 -11.31 1.22
N THR A 62 -14.95 -10.27 0.80
CA THR A 62 -13.48 -10.32 0.66
C THR A 62 -12.84 -10.49 2.04
N LEU A 63 -13.23 -9.66 3.01
CA LEU A 63 -12.73 -9.68 4.38
C LEU A 63 -12.97 -11.02 5.08
N ARG A 64 -14.17 -11.59 4.94
CA ARG A 64 -14.48 -12.92 5.50
C ARG A 64 -13.60 -14.02 4.92
N THR A 65 -13.33 -13.98 3.61
CA THR A 65 -12.40 -14.93 2.97
C THR A 65 -10.97 -14.75 3.47
N MET A 66 -10.60 -13.55 3.90
CA MET A 66 -9.32 -13.23 4.52
C MET A 66 -9.28 -13.49 6.03
N GLY A 67 -10.34 -14.06 6.62
CA GLY A 67 -10.41 -14.40 8.04
C GLY A 67 -10.76 -13.21 8.95
N GLU A 68 -11.29 -12.12 8.39
CA GLU A 68 -11.82 -11.00 9.16
C GLU A 68 -13.35 -11.10 9.25
N ASP A 69 -13.83 -11.40 10.45
CA ASP A 69 -15.24 -11.46 10.80
C ASP A 69 -15.61 -10.31 11.75
N GLY A 70 -16.91 -10.00 11.84
CA GLY A 70 -17.41 -8.97 12.75
C GLY A 70 -17.20 -7.53 12.29
N VAL A 71 -16.73 -7.32 11.07
CA VAL A 71 -16.57 -5.98 10.48
C VAL A 71 -17.92 -5.32 10.20
N SER A 72 -17.97 -4.01 10.38
CA SER A 72 -19.09 -3.16 10.04
C SER A 72 -19.41 -3.23 8.54
N ALA A 73 -20.66 -2.94 8.19
CA ALA A 73 -21.11 -2.96 6.80
C ALA A 73 -20.29 -2.02 5.91
N PHE A 74 -20.05 -2.42 4.66
CA PHE A 74 -19.21 -1.70 3.70
C PHE A 74 -19.62 -0.24 3.55
N HIS A 75 -20.92 0.04 3.41
CA HIS A 75 -21.43 1.39 3.27
C HIS A 75 -21.18 2.25 4.52
N THR A 76 -21.22 1.65 5.73
CA THR A 76 -20.92 2.35 6.98
C THR A 76 -19.46 2.75 7.02
N ARG A 77 -18.55 1.82 6.69
CA ARG A 77 -17.11 2.08 6.64
C ARG A 77 -16.76 3.12 5.57
N VAL A 78 -17.33 3.00 4.37
CA VAL A 78 -17.15 3.99 3.30
C VAL A 78 -17.62 5.39 3.73
N LYS A 79 -18.78 5.50 4.38
CA LYS A 79 -19.29 6.79 4.86
C LYS A 79 -18.35 7.41 5.88
N HIS A 80 -17.81 6.60 6.79
CA HIS A 80 -16.82 7.02 7.77
C HIS A 80 -15.52 7.50 7.10
N LEU A 81 -14.99 6.73 6.14
CA LEU A 81 -13.79 7.12 5.39
C LEU A 81 -13.97 8.40 4.59
N MET A 82 -15.15 8.63 4.01
CA MET A 82 -15.46 9.88 3.31
C MET A 82 -15.45 11.05 4.28
N TYR A 83 -16.04 10.90 5.47
CA TYR A 83 -16.00 11.93 6.51
C TYR A 83 -14.55 12.27 6.87
N LEU A 84 -13.71 11.26 7.14
CA LEU A 84 -12.29 11.48 7.48
C LEU A 84 -11.50 12.12 6.33
N ALA A 85 -11.77 11.72 5.08
CA ALA A 85 -11.09 12.28 3.91
C ALA A 85 -11.48 13.75 3.68
N ASP A 86 -12.76 14.10 3.88
CA ASP A 86 -13.27 15.47 3.70
C ASP A 86 -12.82 16.41 4.83
N ASP A 87 -12.68 15.90 6.06
CA ASP A 87 -12.24 16.68 7.25
C ASP A 87 -10.71 16.80 7.34
N SER A 88 -9.96 16.03 6.54
CA SER A 88 -8.50 16.01 6.60
C SER A 88 -7.89 17.35 6.19
N PRO A 89 -6.94 17.91 6.96
CA PRO A 89 -6.21 19.12 6.58
C PRO A 89 -5.13 18.88 5.49
N SER A 90 -5.04 17.66 4.97
CA SER A 90 -4.06 17.21 3.97
C SER A 90 -4.02 18.10 2.73
N THR A 91 -2.80 18.38 2.25
CA THR A 91 -2.63 19.02 0.93
C THR A 91 -2.66 18.02 -0.22
N LEU A 92 -2.48 16.73 0.08
CA LEU A 92 -2.61 15.66 -0.90
C LEU A 92 -4.07 15.28 -1.12
N PRO A 93 -4.49 14.98 -2.36
CA PRO A 93 -5.79 14.39 -2.63
C PRO A 93 -5.94 13.03 -1.91
N ILE A 94 -7.00 12.91 -1.11
CA ILE A 94 -7.42 11.65 -0.48
C ILE A 94 -8.71 11.20 -1.16
N VAL A 95 -8.70 9.99 -1.73
CA VAL A 95 -9.84 9.45 -2.49
C VAL A 95 -10.34 8.19 -1.80
N VAL A 96 -11.64 8.10 -1.55
CA VAL A 96 -12.28 6.84 -1.12
C VAL A 96 -12.80 6.10 -2.35
N ASP A 97 -12.15 4.99 -2.69
CA ASP A 97 -12.52 4.19 -3.86
C ASP A 97 -13.51 3.09 -3.48
N LYS A 98 -14.70 3.15 -4.07
CA LYS A 98 -15.84 2.27 -3.74
C LYS A 98 -15.98 1.12 -4.74
N TRP A 99 -14.96 0.81 -5.52
CA TRP A 99 -15.05 -0.18 -6.59
C TRP A 99 -15.58 -1.56 -6.13
N GLU A 100 -15.30 -1.96 -4.89
CA GLU A 100 -15.82 -3.22 -4.34
C GLU A 100 -17.32 -3.19 -3.96
N GLU A 101 -18.02 -2.06 -4.00
CA GLU A 101 -19.42 -1.92 -3.53
C GLU A 101 -20.39 -2.91 -4.19
N LYS A 102 -20.22 -3.17 -5.49
CA LYS A 102 -21.11 -4.05 -6.26
C LYS A 102 -20.64 -5.51 -6.28
N ARG A 103 -19.56 -5.85 -5.57
CA ARG A 103 -18.97 -7.19 -5.58
C ARG A 103 -19.75 -8.10 -4.64
N LYS A 104 -20.21 -9.23 -5.18
CA LYS A 104 -20.96 -10.26 -4.43
C LYS A 104 -20.10 -11.47 -4.03
N LYS A 105 -18.82 -11.46 -4.41
CA LYS A 105 -17.87 -12.56 -4.23
C LYS A 105 -16.55 -11.99 -3.74
N TYR A 106 -15.69 -12.87 -3.22
CA TYR A 106 -14.28 -12.56 -2.96
C TYR A 106 -13.67 -11.86 -4.18
N THR A 107 -12.93 -10.79 -3.91
CA THR A 107 -12.18 -10.07 -4.92
C THR A 107 -10.69 -10.46 -4.81
N PRO A 108 -10.16 -11.21 -5.78
CA PRO A 108 -8.74 -11.54 -5.81
C PRO A 108 -7.86 -10.29 -5.94
N MET A 109 -6.70 -10.30 -5.29
CA MET A 109 -5.74 -9.21 -5.36
C MET A 109 -5.30 -8.89 -6.80
N GLU A 110 -5.17 -9.90 -7.67
CA GLU A 110 -4.84 -9.67 -9.09
C GLU A 110 -5.86 -8.78 -9.81
N LEU A 111 -7.13 -8.86 -9.42
CA LEU A 111 -8.22 -8.14 -10.03
C LEU A 111 -8.25 -6.70 -9.52
N ILE A 112 -7.95 -6.50 -8.24
CA ILE A 112 -7.79 -5.17 -7.63
C ILE A 112 -6.64 -4.43 -8.30
N VAL A 113 -5.48 -5.08 -8.44
CA VAL A 113 -4.32 -4.45 -9.08
C VAL A 113 -4.57 -4.18 -10.55
N ARG A 114 -5.23 -5.08 -11.29
CA ARG A 114 -5.62 -4.80 -12.69
C ARG A 114 -6.53 -3.57 -12.79
N TYR A 115 -7.49 -3.45 -11.87
CA TYR A 115 -8.33 -2.26 -11.79
C TYR A 115 -7.51 -0.98 -11.51
N PHE A 116 -6.50 -1.08 -10.64
CA PHE A 116 -5.58 0.05 -10.40
C PHE A 116 -4.81 0.43 -11.66
N GLU A 117 -4.35 -0.55 -12.43
CA GLU A 117 -3.67 -0.32 -13.71
C GLU A 117 -4.57 0.38 -14.75
N GLU A 118 -5.87 0.10 -14.72
CA GLU A 118 -6.86 0.69 -15.61
C GLU A 118 -7.28 2.11 -15.18
N SER A 119 -7.25 2.41 -13.87
CA SER A 119 -7.91 3.60 -13.30
C SER A 119 -6.96 4.65 -12.75
N TYR A 120 -5.72 4.27 -12.45
CA TYR A 120 -4.74 5.12 -11.79
C TYR A 120 -3.43 5.15 -12.55
N ARG A 121 -2.65 6.21 -12.33
CA ARG A 121 -1.33 6.36 -12.94
C ARG A 121 -0.27 5.64 -12.09
N ALA A 122 0.49 4.77 -12.73
CA ALA A 122 1.69 4.18 -12.16
C ALA A 122 2.73 5.23 -11.74
N PRO A 123 3.67 4.91 -10.82
CA PRO A 123 3.80 3.69 -10.03
C PRO A 123 2.72 3.46 -8.95
N TYR A 124 2.47 2.20 -8.62
CA TYR A 124 1.44 1.76 -7.66
C TYR A 124 2.08 1.25 -6.36
N PHE A 125 1.56 1.73 -5.23
CA PHE A 125 2.04 1.39 -3.90
C PHE A 125 0.91 0.90 -3.04
N LEU A 126 1.08 -0.23 -2.37
CA LEU A 126 0.08 -0.78 -1.46
C LEU A 126 0.55 -0.59 -0.02
N TYR A 127 -0.14 0.25 0.73
CA TYR A 127 -0.01 0.34 2.18
C TYR A 127 -0.81 -0.80 2.81
N LEU A 128 -0.13 -1.67 3.56
CA LEU A 128 -0.70 -2.85 4.20
C LEU A 128 -0.18 -2.99 5.64
N THR A 129 -0.97 -3.58 6.54
CA THR A 129 -0.41 -4.08 7.80
C THR A 129 0.50 -5.29 7.55
N ASP A 130 1.45 -5.54 8.43
CA ASP A 130 2.31 -6.72 8.41
C ASP A 130 1.53 -8.05 8.37
N ARG A 131 0.42 -8.17 9.10
CA ARG A 131 -0.49 -9.33 8.99
C ARG A 131 -1.03 -9.47 7.57
N TYR A 132 -1.48 -8.37 6.95
CA TYR A 132 -2.04 -8.42 5.62
C TYR A 132 -0.97 -8.70 4.56
N ALA A 133 0.20 -8.07 4.63
CA ALA A 133 1.32 -8.37 3.73
C ALA A 133 1.70 -9.86 3.78
N ASN A 134 1.74 -10.44 4.99
CA ASN A 134 1.97 -11.87 5.17
C ASN A 134 0.86 -12.73 4.56
N LEU A 135 -0.41 -12.41 4.80
CA LEU A 135 -1.52 -13.13 4.19
C LEU A 135 -1.48 -13.04 2.65
N PHE A 136 -1.25 -11.86 2.10
CA PHE A 136 -1.14 -11.62 0.67
C PHE A 136 -0.03 -12.48 0.03
N SER A 137 1.10 -12.67 0.73
CA SER A 137 2.20 -13.54 0.26
C SER A 137 1.78 -15.00 0.03
N THR A 138 0.70 -15.46 0.68
CA THR A 138 0.18 -16.83 0.55
C THR A 138 -0.73 -17.01 -0.67
N PHE A 139 -1.17 -15.91 -1.31
CA PHE A 139 -2.09 -16.00 -2.44
C PHE A 139 -1.40 -16.55 -3.69
N ALA A 140 -2.16 -17.26 -4.53
CA ALA A 140 -1.64 -17.85 -5.77
C ALA A 140 -1.08 -16.79 -6.72
N SER A 141 -1.71 -15.61 -6.78
CA SER A 141 -1.31 -14.49 -7.63
C SER A 141 -0.25 -13.56 -7.05
N PHE A 142 0.30 -13.86 -5.86
CA PHE A 142 1.28 -13.00 -5.18
C PHE A 142 2.44 -12.60 -6.11
N GLU A 143 3.07 -13.57 -6.76
CA GLU A 143 4.25 -13.33 -7.60
C GLU A 143 3.97 -12.48 -8.85
N GLU A 144 2.76 -12.61 -9.41
CA GLU A 144 2.35 -11.76 -10.54
C GLU A 144 2.12 -10.32 -10.05
N VAL A 145 1.45 -10.18 -8.92
CA VAL A 145 1.07 -8.88 -8.38
C VAL A 145 2.27 -8.11 -7.83
N ILE A 146 3.15 -8.74 -7.05
CA ILE A 146 4.30 -8.07 -6.41
C ILE A 146 5.31 -7.50 -7.42
N LYS A 147 5.32 -8.02 -8.65
CA LYS A 147 6.11 -7.47 -9.77
C LYS A 147 5.57 -6.13 -10.29
N LYS A 148 4.27 -5.87 -10.10
CA LYS A 148 3.56 -4.67 -10.57
C LYS A 148 3.47 -3.57 -9.52
N VAL A 149 3.47 -3.94 -8.23
CA VAL A 149 3.31 -3.00 -7.12
C VAL A 149 4.55 -2.95 -6.22
N ARG A 150 4.68 -1.91 -5.42
CA ARG A 150 5.58 -1.88 -4.25
C ARG A 150 4.73 -1.88 -2.98
N LEU A 151 5.16 -2.56 -1.93
CA LEU A 151 4.44 -2.58 -0.66
C LEU A 151 5.09 -1.62 0.33
N VAL A 152 4.25 -0.92 1.08
CA VAL A 152 4.65 -0.12 2.23
C VAL A 152 3.98 -0.77 3.44
N ILE A 153 4.76 -1.39 4.32
CA ILE A 153 4.23 -2.29 5.35
C ILE A 153 4.26 -1.62 6.71
N ASP A 154 3.09 -1.44 7.32
CA ASP A 154 2.92 -0.99 8.70
C ASP A 154 3.17 -2.15 9.67
N ARG A 155 4.16 -2.03 10.55
CA ARG A 155 4.48 -3.03 11.59
C ARG A 155 3.50 -3.02 12.75
N LYS A 156 2.21 -3.03 12.46
CA LYS A 156 1.14 -2.92 13.46
C LYS A 156 1.09 -4.12 14.42
N GLN A 157 1.46 -5.32 14.00
CA GLN A 157 1.48 -6.53 14.85
C GLN A 157 2.90 -7.04 15.20
N GLY A 158 3.95 -6.44 14.65
CA GLY A 158 5.33 -6.89 14.83
C GLY A 158 5.62 -8.26 14.18
N LEU A 159 4.87 -8.64 13.15
CA LEU A 159 5.04 -9.93 12.48
C LEU A 159 6.24 -9.92 11.55
N LEU A 160 7.02 -10.99 11.59
CA LEU A 160 8.12 -11.21 10.64
C LEU A 160 7.56 -11.55 9.25
N PRO A 161 8.26 -11.15 8.16
CA PRO A 161 7.83 -11.48 6.82
C PRO A 161 7.89 -13.00 6.61
N THR A 162 6.95 -13.54 5.82
CA THR A 162 7.06 -14.94 5.36
C THR A 162 8.28 -15.11 4.46
N SER A 163 8.79 -16.34 4.31
CA SER A 163 9.90 -16.63 3.38
C SER A 163 9.59 -16.16 1.96
N ARG A 164 8.34 -16.34 1.51
CA ARG A 164 7.89 -15.92 0.19
C ARG A 164 7.84 -14.40 0.04
N LEU A 165 7.52 -13.66 1.09
CA LEU A 165 7.59 -12.20 1.08
C LEU A 165 9.05 -11.71 1.09
N ASP A 166 9.91 -12.38 1.85
CA ASP A 166 11.34 -12.06 1.99
C ASP A 166 12.12 -12.22 0.68
N GLU A 167 11.77 -13.21 -0.15
CA GLU A 167 12.29 -13.36 -1.52
C GLU A 167 12.11 -12.10 -2.39
N TYR A 168 11.13 -11.25 -2.05
CA TYR A 168 10.81 -10.01 -2.75
C TYR A 168 11.14 -8.75 -1.93
N GLN A 169 12.12 -8.81 -1.01
CA GLN A 169 12.53 -7.66 -0.15
C GLN A 169 12.85 -6.36 -0.91
N SER A 170 13.20 -6.41 -2.19
CA SER A 170 13.42 -5.19 -3.01
C SER A 170 12.12 -4.50 -3.45
N ARG A 171 10.96 -5.12 -3.18
CA ARG A 171 9.63 -4.66 -3.58
C ARG A 171 8.80 -4.18 -2.41
N TRP A 172 9.34 -4.20 -1.20
CA TRP A 172 8.65 -3.71 -0.03
C TRP A 172 9.60 -3.12 0.98
N ASP A 173 9.08 -2.24 1.82
CA ASP A 173 9.78 -1.71 2.98
C ASP A 173 8.80 -1.50 4.14
N TYR A 174 9.33 -1.39 5.36
CA TYR A 174 8.55 -1.11 6.55
C TYR A 174 8.49 0.38 6.84
N VAL A 175 7.38 0.81 7.47
CA VAL A 175 7.16 2.14 8.03
C VAL A 175 6.81 2.10 9.50
#